data_AF-A9D6L6-F1
#
_entry.id   AF-A9D6L6-F1
#
_cell.length_a   1.000
_cell.length_b   1.000
_cell.length_c   1.000
_cell.angle_alpha   90.00
_cell.angle_beta   90.00
_cell.angle_gamma   90.00
#
_symmetry.space_group_name_H-M   'P 1'
#
loop_
_entity.id
_entity.type
_entity.pdbx_description
1 polymer ?
#
loop_
_entity_poly.entity_id
_entity_poly.type
_entity_poly.pdbx_seq_one_letter_code
_entity_poly.pdbx_strand_id
1 'polypeptide(L)'
;MRIWGKFFGFAIGFMFGRIIGGLIGLWLGHLFDKKSAQLSGIIGKGANRQTLFFNTTFAVMGHVAKASGQVTENDIRIATMLMDQMQLKGEARKEAQRAFSEGKASDFDIKACLKTFRIISMGRKELLQMFLEIQIQTALSDGEIDPKEHAVLLTIAQEIGYSRSQLGELLKRWQAEFNFHKGGNGSQTSIEDAYDLLGMAESSSDQEVKRAYRKLMNEHHPDKLVAKGLPKEMMELANRKAQDIQLAYDRVKSDRGMR
;
A
#
# COMPACT_ATOMS: atom_id res chain seq x y z
N MET A 1 -5.18 -33.91 17.79
CA MET A 1 -6.05 -32.75 18.14
C MET A 1 -5.16 -31.60 18.57
N ARG A 2 -5.06 -30.50 17.79
CA ARG A 2 -4.26 -29.31 18.17
C ARG A 2 -5.14 -28.41 19.02
N ILE A 3 -4.88 -28.35 20.33
CA ILE A 3 -5.66 -27.60 21.34
C ILE A 3 -4.95 -26.27 21.70
N TRP A 4 -3.86 -25.96 21.00
CA TRP A 4 -2.99 -24.82 21.31
C TRP A 4 -3.63 -23.47 21.03
N GLY A 5 -4.52 -23.35 20.03
CA GLY A 5 -5.21 -22.09 19.71
C GLY A 5 -6.18 -21.66 20.82
N LYS A 6 -6.90 -22.62 21.42
CA LYS A 6 -7.74 -22.38 22.61
C LYS A 6 -6.91 -21.94 23.82
N PHE A 7 -5.74 -22.54 24.02
CA PHE A 7 -4.86 -22.23 25.16
C PHE A 7 -4.26 -20.83 25.05
N PHE A 8 -3.67 -20.48 23.89
CA PHE A 8 -3.11 -19.15 23.66
C PHE A 8 -4.19 -18.06 23.54
N GLY A 9 -5.33 -18.37 22.91
CA GLY A 9 -6.48 -17.47 22.86
C GLY A 9 -7.02 -17.14 24.24
N PHE A 10 -7.20 -18.15 25.10
CA PHE A 10 -7.59 -17.96 26.50
C PHE A 10 -6.54 -17.16 27.29
N ALA A 11 -5.24 -17.49 27.16
CA ALA A 11 -4.17 -16.81 27.88
C ALA A 11 -4.06 -15.32 27.51
N ILE A 12 -4.11 -14.99 26.22
CA ILE A 12 -4.07 -13.61 25.72
C ILE A 12 -5.35 -12.87 26.13
N GLY A 13 -6.51 -13.48 25.95
CA GLY A 13 -7.78 -12.90 26.37
C GLY A 13 -7.86 -12.61 27.87
N PHE A 14 -7.34 -13.53 28.69
CA PHE A 14 -7.31 -13.39 30.14
C PHE A 14 -6.39 -12.25 30.60
N MET A 15 -5.27 -12.06 29.91
CA MET A 15 -4.30 -11.01 30.24
C MET A 15 -4.85 -9.59 30.02
N PHE A 16 -5.76 -9.40 29.06
CA PHE A 16 -6.33 -8.08 28.71
C PHE A 16 -7.76 -7.84 29.22
N GLY A 17 -8.49 -8.89 29.66
CA GLY A 17 -9.88 -8.76 30.11
C GLY A 17 -10.30 -9.68 31.26
N ARG A 18 -9.34 -10.28 31.98
CA ARG A 18 -9.55 -11.24 33.08
C ARG A 18 -10.52 -12.36 32.67
N ILE A 19 -11.49 -12.74 33.49
CA ILE A 19 -12.37 -13.90 33.23
C ILE A 19 -13.19 -13.72 31.95
N ILE A 20 -13.75 -12.53 31.70
CA ILE A 20 -14.58 -12.24 30.52
C ILE A 20 -13.70 -12.23 29.25
N GLY A 21 -12.52 -11.60 29.31
CA GLY A 21 -11.56 -11.62 28.21
C GLY A 21 -11.04 -13.02 27.90
N GLY A 22 -10.85 -13.87 28.91
CA GLY A 22 -10.48 -15.28 28.75
C GLY A 22 -11.53 -16.08 27.97
N LEU A 23 -12.82 -15.84 28.24
CA LEU A 23 -13.92 -16.50 27.51
C LEU A 23 -14.01 -16.05 26.04
N ILE A 24 -13.83 -14.74 25.79
CA ILE A 24 -13.79 -14.19 24.42
C ILE A 24 -12.56 -14.69 23.67
N GLY A 25 -11.40 -14.72 24.33
CA GLY A 25 -10.16 -15.25 23.78
C GLY A 25 -10.21 -16.75 23.50
N LEU A 26 -10.90 -17.52 24.34
CA LEU A 26 -11.16 -18.94 24.11
C LEU A 26 -12.13 -19.15 22.95
N TRP A 27 -13.16 -18.30 22.81
CA TRP A 27 -14.08 -18.31 21.67
C TRP A 27 -13.37 -17.96 20.35
N LEU A 28 -12.52 -16.93 20.34
CA LEU A 28 -11.68 -16.54 19.21
C LEU A 28 -10.63 -17.61 18.87
N GLY A 29 -9.99 -18.21 19.89
CA GLY A 29 -9.07 -19.33 19.72
C GLY A 29 -9.76 -20.59 19.19
N HIS A 30 -11.03 -20.81 19.55
CA HIS A 30 -11.83 -21.90 19.02
C HIS A 30 -12.24 -21.67 17.56
N LEU A 31 -12.60 -20.43 17.19
CA LEU A 31 -12.86 -20.03 15.81
C LEU A 31 -11.58 -20.12 14.96
N PHE A 32 -10.44 -19.74 15.53
CA PHE A 32 -9.12 -19.90 14.93
C PHE A 32 -8.81 -21.38 14.72
N ASP A 33 -9.00 -22.27 15.70
CA ASP A 33 -8.75 -23.71 15.53
C ASP A 33 -9.68 -24.37 14.50
N LYS A 34 -10.94 -23.93 14.40
CA LYS A 34 -11.92 -24.48 13.44
C LYS A 34 -11.69 -23.98 12.01
N LYS A 35 -11.27 -22.72 11.83
CA LYS A 35 -10.80 -22.19 10.54
C LYS A 35 -9.36 -22.63 10.23
N SER A 36 -8.54 -22.94 11.23
CA SER A 36 -7.16 -23.43 11.12
C SER A 36 -7.08 -24.89 10.69
N ALA A 37 -8.09 -25.74 10.90
CA ALA A 37 -8.09 -27.04 10.24
C ALA A 37 -8.09 -26.90 8.69
N GLN A 38 -8.67 -25.82 8.17
CA GLN A 38 -8.70 -25.47 6.75
C GLN A 38 -7.53 -24.52 6.36
N LEU A 39 -7.09 -23.65 7.26
CA LEU A 39 -5.97 -22.71 7.09
C LEU A 39 -4.59 -23.32 7.41
N SER A 40 -4.52 -24.45 8.12
CA SER A 40 -3.26 -25.14 8.46
C SER A 40 -2.78 -26.08 7.35
N GLY A 41 -3.61 -26.32 6.32
CA GLY A 41 -3.12 -26.74 5.00
C GLY A 41 -2.48 -25.60 4.22
N ILE A 42 -2.71 -24.34 4.64
CA ILE A 42 -2.36 -23.10 3.92
C ILE A 42 -1.16 -22.38 4.58
N ILE A 43 -0.83 -22.64 5.85
CA ILE A 43 0.35 -22.09 6.52
C ILE A 43 1.59 -22.97 6.21
N GLY A 44 1.95 -22.98 4.92
CA GLY A 44 3.27 -23.35 4.41
C GLY A 44 4.14 -22.10 4.19
N LYS A 45 5.45 -22.26 4.36
CA LYS A 45 6.48 -21.20 4.33
C LYS A 45 6.40 -20.31 3.07
N GLY A 46 6.44 -18.98 3.24
CA GLY A 46 6.69 -18.01 2.16
C GLY A 46 5.48 -17.59 1.30
N ALA A 47 4.82 -18.54 0.64
CA ALA A 47 3.76 -18.27 -0.36
C ALA A 47 2.50 -17.58 0.19
N ASN A 48 2.25 -17.72 1.50
CA ASN A 48 1.03 -17.21 2.13
C ASN A 48 1.08 -15.70 2.45
N ARG A 49 2.28 -15.11 2.61
CA ARG A 49 2.42 -13.67 2.95
C ARG A 49 2.19 -12.76 1.75
N GLN A 50 2.69 -13.17 0.60
CA GLN A 50 2.51 -12.48 -0.67
C GLN A 50 1.04 -12.49 -1.09
N THR A 51 0.38 -13.65 -1.00
CA THR A 51 -1.07 -13.80 -1.24
C THR A 51 -1.86 -12.86 -0.34
N LEU A 52 -1.55 -12.83 0.96
CA LEU A 52 -2.24 -11.95 1.90
C LEU A 52 -1.98 -10.47 1.61
N PHE A 53 -0.77 -10.10 1.19
CA PHE A 53 -0.46 -8.74 0.77
C PHE A 53 -1.32 -8.33 -0.43
N PHE A 54 -1.37 -9.14 -1.50
CA PHE A 54 -2.17 -8.83 -2.69
C PHE A 54 -3.66 -8.80 -2.40
N ASN A 55 -4.19 -9.81 -1.69
CA ASN A 55 -5.61 -9.82 -1.33
C ASN A 55 -5.99 -8.59 -0.51
N THR A 56 -5.17 -8.19 0.46
CA THR A 56 -5.42 -6.97 1.24
C THR A 56 -5.34 -5.72 0.35
N THR A 57 -4.34 -5.65 -0.54
CA THR A 57 -4.14 -4.53 -1.46
C THR A 57 -5.35 -4.33 -2.35
N PHE A 58 -5.82 -5.39 -3.02
CA PHE A 58 -6.96 -5.30 -3.92
C PHE A 58 -8.29 -5.11 -3.18
N ALA A 59 -8.46 -5.69 -1.99
CA ALA A 59 -9.65 -5.42 -1.17
C ALA A 59 -9.74 -3.96 -0.71
N VAL A 60 -8.64 -3.39 -0.21
CA VAL A 60 -8.63 -1.97 0.17
C VAL A 60 -8.81 -1.08 -1.06
N MET A 61 -8.20 -1.44 -2.20
CA MET A 61 -8.37 -0.73 -3.47
C MET A 61 -9.84 -0.69 -3.91
N GLY A 62 -10.55 -1.82 -3.82
CA GLY A 62 -11.98 -1.89 -4.12
C GLY A 62 -12.82 -1.03 -3.18
N HIS A 63 -12.44 -0.93 -1.91
CA HIS A 63 -13.10 -0.07 -0.93
C HIS A 63 -12.86 1.43 -1.22
N VAL A 64 -11.62 1.81 -1.55
CA VAL A 64 -11.26 3.18 -1.97
C VAL A 64 -12.07 3.59 -3.20
N ALA A 65 -12.05 2.78 -4.26
CA ALA A 65 -12.80 3.07 -5.49
C ALA A 65 -14.33 3.16 -5.26
N LYS A 66 -14.86 2.45 -4.26
CA LYS A 66 -16.29 2.50 -3.93
C LYS A 66 -16.68 3.73 -3.10
N ALA A 67 -15.73 4.39 -2.43
CA ALA A 67 -15.99 5.48 -1.48
C ALA A 67 -16.79 6.64 -2.10
N SER A 68 -16.52 6.96 -3.37
CA SER A 68 -17.19 8.02 -4.13
C SER A 68 -18.62 7.65 -4.58
N GLY A 69 -19.02 6.38 -4.40
CA GLY A 69 -20.39 5.90 -4.57
C GLY A 69 -20.53 4.80 -5.62
N GLN A 70 -19.80 4.89 -6.73
CA GLN A 70 -19.77 3.86 -7.77
C GLN A 70 -18.36 3.65 -8.28
N VAL A 71 -18.05 2.38 -8.56
CA VAL A 71 -16.77 2.02 -9.19
C VAL A 71 -16.89 2.24 -10.69
N THR A 72 -15.94 2.98 -11.24
CA THR A 72 -15.88 3.37 -12.65
C THR A 72 -15.09 2.37 -13.49
N GLU A 73 -15.19 2.48 -14.81
CA GLU A 73 -14.33 1.71 -15.72
C GLU A 73 -12.84 2.05 -15.54
N ASN A 74 -12.53 3.29 -15.13
CA ASN A 74 -11.16 3.72 -14.87
C ASN A 74 -10.57 2.97 -13.66
N ASP A 75 -11.35 2.81 -12.59
CA ASP A 75 -10.93 2.05 -11.41
C ASP A 75 -10.62 0.60 -11.74
N ILE A 76 -11.49 -0.05 -12.54
CA ILE A 76 -11.29 -1.42 -13.00
C ILE A 76 -10.05 -1.51 -13.89
N ARG A 77 -9.83 -0.52 -14.76
CA ARG A 77 -8.63 -0.46 -15.60
C ARG A 77 -7.36 -0.36 -14.75
N ILE A 78 -7.34 0.48 -13.72
CA ILE A 78 -6.18 0.62 -12.83
C ILE A 78 -5.94 -0.66 -12.04
N ALA A 79 -6.98 -1.29 -11.50
CA ALA A 79 -6.86 -2.57 -10.82
C ALA A 79 -6.28 -3.64 -11.76
N THR A 80 -6.75 -3.68 -13.01
CA THR A 80 -6.25 -4.59 -14.05
C THR A 80 -4.79 -4.33 -14.39
N MET A 81 -4.41 -3.06 -14.61
CA MET A 81 -3.02 -2.68 -14.89
C MET A 81 -2.08 -3.03 -13.73
N LEU A 82 -2.53 -2.86 -12.49
CA LEU A 82 -1.75 -3.21 -11.32
C LEU A 82 -1.56 -4.73 -11.21
N MET A 83 -2.61 -5.53 -11.49
CA MET A 83 -2.48 -6.99 -11.60
C MET A 83 -1.49 -7.41 -12.68
N ASP A 84 -1.47 -6.71 -13.82
CA ASP A 84 -0.53 -6.98 -14.92
C ASP A 84 0.92 -6.65 -14.52
N GLN A 85 1.15 -5.49 -13.88
CA GLN A 85 2.46 -5.08 -13.37
C GLN A 85 2.99 -6.01 -12.28
N MET A 86 2.09 -6.52 -11.43
CA MET A 86 2.41 -7.55 -10.44
C MET A 86 2.52 -8.96 -11.06
N GLN A 87 2.42 -9.08 -12.38
CA GLN A 87 2.48 -10.34 -13.13
C GLN A 87 1.49 -11.41 -12.62
N LEU A 88 0.34 -11.00 -12.08
CA LEU A 88 -0.66 -11.92 -11.55
C LEU A 88 -1.40 -12.64 -12.68
N LYS A 89 -1.29 -13.96 -12.70
CA LYS A 89 -1.86 -14.85 -13.72
C LYS A 89 -2.70 -15.97 -13.08
N GLY A 90 -3.59 -16.57 -13.87
CA GLY A 90 -4.40 -17.72 -13.46
C GLY A 90 -5.20 -17.45 -12.18
N GLU A 91 -5.10 -18.36 -11.21
CA GLU A 91 -5.83 -18.25 -9.93
C GLU A 91 -5.41 -17.04 -9.09
N ALA A 92 -4.14 -16.61 -9.12
CA ALA A 92 -3.71 -15.43 -8.38
C ALA A 92 -4.41 -14.15 -8.86
N ARG A 93 -4.65 -14.03 -10.18
CA ARG A 93 -5.41 -12.92 -10.75
C ARG A 93 -6.89 -12.98 -10.36
N LYS A 94 -7.51 -14.17 -10.42
CA LYS A 94 -8.90 -14.36 -10.00
C LYS A 94 -9.10 -14.01 -8.53
N GLU A 95 -8.14 -14.36 -7.68
CA GLU A 95 -8.19 -14.05 -6.26
C GLU A 95 -8.05 -12.54 -6.01
N ALA A 96 -7.16 -11.85 -6.73
CA ALA A 96 -7.08 -10.39 -6.69
C ALA A 96 -8.39 -9.72 -7.12
N GLN A 97 -9.05 -10.22 -8.18
CA GLN A 97 -10.36 -9.73 -8.63
C GLN A 97 -11.47 -9.99 -7.61
N ARG A 98 -11.44 -11.16 -6.94
CA ARG A 98 -12.37 -11.50 -5.86
C ARG A 98 -12.18 -10.57 -4.67
N ALA A 99 -10.93 -10.37 -4.24
CA ALA A 99 -10.61 -9.46 -3.15
C ALA A 99 -11.07 -8.03 -3.45
N PHE A 100 -10.80 -7.51 -4.65
CA PHE A 100 -11.34 -6.22 -5.10
C PHE A 100 -12.88 -6.19 -5.04
N SER A 101 -13.53 -7.28 -5.40
CA SER A 101 -14.98 -7.40 -5.34
C SER A 101 -15.53 -7.39 -3.91
N GLU A 102 -14.88 -8.09 -2.99
CA GLU A 102 -15.21 -8.12 -1.56
C GLU A 102 -15.00 -6.74 -0.91
N GLY A 103 -13.96 -6.01 -1.29
CA GLY A 103 -13.68 -4.65 -0.80
C GLY A 103 -14.79 -3.63 -1.06
N LYS A 104 -15.58 -3.84 -2.13
CA LYS A 104 -16.71 -2.98 -2.50
C LYS A 104 -17.96 -3.23 -1.64
N ALA A 105 -17.99 -4.30 -0.84
CA ALA A 105 -19.15 -4.64 -0.02
C ALA A 105 -19.41 -3.55 1.02
N SER A 106 -20.68 -3.23 1.27
CA SER A 106 -21.07 -2.16 2.20
C SER A 106 -20.71 -2.47 3.65
N ASP A 107 -20.54 -3.75 3.99
CA ASP A 107 -20.17 -4.27 5.30
C ASP A 107 -18.67 -4.59 5.41
N PHE A 108 -17.84 -4.16 4.44
CA PHE A 108 -16.40 -4.38 4.48
C PHE A 108 -15.73 -3.64 5.66
N ASP A 109 -15.21 -4.39 6.63
CA ASP A 109 -14.46 -3.84 7.76
C ASP A 109 -13.00 -3.55 7.38
N ILE A 110 -12.81 -2.38 6.76
CA ILE A 110 -11.48 -1.88 6.36
C ILE A 110 -10.52 -1.78 7.55
N LYS A 111 -10.99 -1.43 8.75
CA LYS A 111 -10.11 -1.25 9.92
C LYS A 111 -9.57 -2.60 10.41
N ALA A 112 -10.41 -3.64 10.47
CA ALA A 112 -9.96 -4.99 10.82
C ALA A 112 -8.97 -5.54 9.78
N CYS A 113 -9.23 -5.28 8.50
CA CYS A 113 -8.34 -5.63 7.39
C CYS A 113 -6.94 -4.97 7.57
N LEU A 114 -6.90 -3.66 7.80
CA LEU A 114 -5.66 -2.89 7.96
C LEU A 114 -4.88 -3.24 9.22
N LYS A 115 -5.56 -3.50 10.35
CA LYS A 115 -4.90 -3.98 11.58
C LYS A 115 -4.21 -5.32 11.35
N THR A 116 -4.88 -6.23 10.64
CA THR A 116 -4.30 -7.51 10.25
C THR A 116 -3.09 -7.30 9.35
N PHE A 117 -3.22 -6.46 8.33
CA PHE A 117 -2.14 -6.10 7.42
C PHE A 117 -0.90 -5.53 8.14
N ARG A 118 -1.11 -4.64 9.12
CA ARG A 118 -0.03 -4.06 9.94
C ARG A 118 0.73 -5.12 10.73
N ILE A 119 0.02 -6.09 11.31
CA ILE A 119 0.64 -7.21 12.05
C ILE A 119 1.48 -8.07 11.09
N ILE A 120 0.93 -8.44 9.92
CA ILE A 120 1.65 -9.25 8.93
C ILE A 120 2.83 -8.50 8.31
N SER A 121 2.79 -7.18 8.25
CA SER A 121 3.92 -6.37 7.79
C SER A 121 5.12 -6.42 8.76
N MET A 122 4.93 -6.85 10.01
CA MET A 122 5.98 -6.99 11.05
C MET A 122 6.84 -5.72 11.21
N GLY A 123 6.22 -4.54 11.13
CA GLY A 123 6.91 -3.26 11.28
C GLY A 123 7.80 -2.85 10.09
N ARG A 124 7.75 -3.57 8.96
CA ARG A 124 8.45 -3.19 7.74
C ARG A 124 7.80 -1.97 7.10
N LYS A 125 8.40 -0.81 7.36
CA LYS A 125 7.87 0.50 6.94
C LYS A 125 7.71 0.60 5.43
N GLU A 126 8.61 -0.02 4.67
CA GLU A 126 8.61 0.01 3.21
C GLU A 126 7.42 -0.74 2.62
N LEU A 127 6.97 -1.83 3.26
CA LEU A 127 5.76 -2.55 2.84
C LEU A 127 4.50 -1.72 3.10
N LEU A 128 4.45 -1.05 4.25
CA LEU A 128 3.33 -0.18 4.62
C LEU A 128 3.27 1.06 3.72
N GLN A 129 4.44 1.62 3.39
CA GLN A 129 4.57 2.74 2.47
C GLN A 129 4.08 2.36 1.07
N MET A 130 4.62 1.28 0.49
CA MET A 130 4.21 0.80 -0.83
C MET A 130 2.71 0.51 -0.88
N PHE A 131 2.17 -0.12 0.16
CA PHE A 131 0.74 -0.37 0.27
C PHE A 131 -0.08 0.92 0.23
N LEU A 132 0.30 1.93 1.03
CA LEU A 132 -0.39 3.23 1.08
C LEU A 132 -0.29 3.96 -0.27
N GLU A 133 0.89 3.94 -0.88
CA GLU A 133 1.15 4.57 -2.18
C GLU A 133 0.27 3.97 -3.29
N ILE A 134 0.06 2.65 -3.30
CA ILE A 134 -0.89 2.00 -4.23
C ILE A 134 -2.33 2.51 -4.01
N GLN A 135 -2.74 2.69 -2.75
CA GLN A 135 -4.09 3.20 -2.47
C GLN A 135 -4.24 4.66 -2.92
N ILE A 136 -3.19 5.48 -2.75
CA ILE A 136 -3.14 6.87 -3.23
C ILE A 136 -3.24 6.90 -4.75
N GLN A 137 -2.45 6.08 -5.46
CA GLN A 137 -2.50 5.99 -6.92
C GLN A 137 -3.89 5.60 -7.43
N THR A 138 -4.59 4.73 -6.69
CA THR A 138 -5.96 4.34 -7.01
C THR A 138 -6.93 5.50 -6.85
N ALA A 139 -6.81 6.26 -5.77
CA ALA A 139 -7.68 7.42 -5.53
C ALA A 139 -7.42 8.55 -6.55
N LEU A 140 -6.16 8.77 -6.95
CA LEU A 140 -5.78 9.80 -7.94
C LEU A 140 -6.05 9.40 -9.41
N SER A 141 -6.95 8.45 -9.65
CA SER A 141 -7.13 7.81 -10.95
C SER A 141 -7.52 8.76 -12.09
N ASP A 142 -8.24 9.83 -11.76
CA ASP A 142 -8.72 10.86 -12.68
C ASP A 142 -7.93 12.20 -12.55
N GLY A 143 -7.08 12.30 -11.53
CA GLY A 143 -6.23 13.45 -11.24
C GLY A 143 -6.74 14.35 -10.12
N GLU A 144 -7.88 14.06 -9.53
CA GLU A 144 -8.34 14.68 -8.29
C GLU A 144 -8.67 13.57 -7.26
N ILE A 145 -8.91 13.94 -6.01
CA ILE A 145 -9.31 12.97 -4.97
C ILE A 145 -10.64 13.43 -4.41
N ASP A 146 -11.67 12.58 -4.47
CA ASP A 146 -12.95 12.89 -3.85
C ASP A 146 -12.77 13.02 -2.32
N PRO A 147 -13.46 13.96 -1.64
CA PRO A 147 -13.39 14.09 -0.19
C PRO A 147 -13.63 12.77 0.59
N LYS A 148 -14.46 11.86 0.05
CA LYS A 148 -14.73 10.53 0.62
C LYS A 148 -13.54 9.59 0.44
N GLU A 149 -12.90 9.58 -0.72
CA GLU A 149 -11.66 8.82 -0.94
C GLU A 149 -10.54 9.32 -0.03
N HIS A 150 -10.41 10.65 0.11
CA HIS A 150 -9.47 11.25 1.03
C HIS A 150 -9.73 10.83 2.48
N ALA A 151 -11.00 10.74 2.91
CA ALA A 151 -11.36 10.24 4.24
C ALA A 151 -10.99 8.76 4.44
N VAL A 152 -11.15 7.93 3.40
CA VAL A 152 -10.70 6.54 3.41
C VAL A 152 -9.17 6.45 3.48
N LEU A 153 -8.44 7.24 2.70
CA LEU A 153 -6.97 7.30 2.75
C LEU A 153 -6.45 7.75 4.13
N LEU A 154 -7.12 8.71 4.77
CA LEU A 154 -6.82 9.10 6.15
C LEU A 154 -6.99 7.92 7.13
N THR A 155 -8.06 7.14 6.96
CA THR A 155 -8.30 5.93 7.77
C THR A 155 -7.19 4.90 7.54
N ILE A 156 -6.82 4.67 6.28
CA ILE A 156 -5.74 3.76 5.91
C ILE A 156 -4.43 4.16 6.57
N ALA A 157 -4.03 5.43 6.38
CA ALA A 157 -2.82 6.00 6.95
C ALA A 157 -2.77 5.82 8.47
N GLN A 158 -3.84 6.17 9.18
CA GLN A 158 -3.89 6.07 10.65
C GLN A 158 -3.74 4.64 11.16
N GLU A 159 -4.46 3.68 10.57
CA GLU A 159 -4.43 2.29 11.02
C GLU A 159 -3.04 1.65 10.82
N ILE A 160 -2.35 2.00 9.73
CA ILE A 160 -1.00 1.50 9.42
C ILE A 160 0.13 2.34 10.04
N GLY A 161 -0.19 3.44 10.73
CA GLY A 161 0.75 4.20 11.57
C GLY A 161 1.36 5.46 10.94
N TYR A 162 0.74 6.01 9.91
CA TYR A 162 1.10 7.29 9.29
C TYR A 162 0.24 8.42 9.88
N SER A 163 0.89 9.55 10.15
CA SER A 163 0.20 10.78 10.56
C SER A 163 -0.48 11.46 9.36
N ARG A 164 -1.40 12.38 9.65
CA ARG A 164 -2.06 13.20 8.62
C ARG A 164 -1.07 14.05 7.81
N SER A 165 -0.03 14.58 8.46
CA SER A 165 1.03 15.36 7.78
C SER A 165 1.77 14.50 6.78
N GLN A 166 2.17 13.29 7.18
CA GLN A 166 2.87 12.36 6.29
C GLN A 166 2.01 11.93 5.10
N LEU A 167 0.70 11.73 5.31
CA LEU A 167 -0.22 11.48 4.19
C LEU A 167 -0.29 12.69 3.25
N GLY A 168 -0.42 13.91 3.78
CA GLY A 168 -0.44 15.13 2.96
C GLY A 168 0.82 15.29 2.10
N GLU A 169 1.99 15.03 2.66
CA GLU A 169 3.26 15.03 1.91
C GLU A 169 3.30 13.95 0.82
N LEU A 170 2.78 12.76 1.09
CA LEU A 170 2.67 11.68 0.09
C LEU A 170 1.71 12.06 -1.04
N LEU A 171 0.54 12.61 -0.71
CA LEU A 171 -0.46 13.04 -1.68
C LEU A 171 0.11 14.12 -2.60
N LYS A 172 0.80 15.12 -2.04
CA LYS A 172 1.44 16.18 -2.84
C LYS A 172 2.45 15.60 -3.84
N ARG A 173 3.30 14.66 -3.40
CA ARG A 173 4.27 13.97 -4.27
C ARG A 173 3.61 13.19 -5.41
N TRP A 174 2.55 12.45 -5.10
CA TRP A 174 1.85 11.64 -6.09
C TRP A 174 1.06 12.49 -7.09
N GLN A 175 0.49 13.62 -6.65
CA GLN A 175 -0.14 14.59 -7.54
C GLN A 175 0.87 15.14 -8.56
N ALA A 176 2.07 15.51 -8.08
CA ALA A 176 3.16 15.99 -8.94
C ALA A 176 3.64 14.91 -9.92
N GLU A 177 3.76 13.66 -9.48
CA GLU A 177 4.09 12.52 -10.35
C GLU A 177 3.01 12.24 -11.39
N PHE A 178 1.73 12.33 -11.03
CA PHE A 178 0.64 12.18 -11.99
C PHE A 178 0.66 13.28 -13.07
N ASN A 179 0.91 14.54 -12.65
CA ASN A 179 1.09 15.66 -13.58
C ASN A 179 2.33 15.46 -14.47
N PHE A 180 3.42 14.95 -13.89
CA PHE A 180 4.66 14.60 -14.58
C PHE A 180 4.40 13.64 -15.74
N HIS A 181 3.56 12.61 -15.53
CA HIS A 181 3.20 11.63 -16.56
C HIS A 181 2.16 12.11 -17.58
N LYS A 182 1.22 13.00 -17.18
CA LYS A 182 0.24 13.59 -18.11
C LYS A 182 0.88 14.53 -19.15
N GLY A 183 2.03 15.12 -18.85
CA GLY A 183 2.76 16.03 -19.76
C GLY A 183 3.39 15.38 -21.01
N GLY A 184 3.21 14.07 -21.22
CA GLY A 184 3.89 13.22 -22.20
C GLY A 184 3.69 13.51 -23.70
N ASN A 185 3.35 14.74 -24.11
CA ASN A 185 3.22 15.14 -25.50
C ASN A 185 3.90 16.49 -25.81
N GLY A 186 5.17 16.63 -25.41
CA GLY A 186 6.03 17.75 -25.79
C GLY A 186 5.96 18.99 -24.87
N SER A 187 5.12 18.98 -23.83
CA SER A 187 5.24 19.93 -22.74
C SER A 187 6.32 19.43 -21.79
N GLN A 188 7.43 20.15 -21.68
CA GLN A 188 8.44 19.88 -20.67
C GLN A 188 7.76 19.75 -19.32
N THR A 189 8.06 18.69 -18.57
CA THR A 189 7.68 18.58 -17.17
C THR A 189 8.04 19.88 -16.45
N SER A 190 7.07 20.45 -15.74
CA SER A 190 7.28 21.63 -14.91
C SER A 190 8.41 21.36 -13.90
N ILE A 191 9.21 22.38 -13.64
CA ILE A 191 10.29 22.27 -12.66
C ILE A 191 9.71 22.13 -11.25
N GLU A 192 8.53 22.72 -11.03
CA GLU A 192 7.74 22.67 -9.82
C GLU A 192 7.32 21.24 -9.48
N ASP A 193 6.77 20.49 -10.45
CA ASP A 193 6.41 19.07 -10.26
C ASP A 193 7.64 18.21 -9.94
N ALA A 194 8.80 18.53 -10.52
CA ALA A 194 10.04 17.81 -10.24
C ALA A 194 10.52 18.04 -8.79
N TYR A 195 10.44 19.27 -8.27
CA TYR A 195 10.71 19.54 -6.85
C TYR A 195 9.70 18.86 -5.95
N ASP A 196 8.41 18.95 -6.30
CA ASP A 196 7.34 18.36 -5.51
C ASP A 196 7.46 16.86 -5.44
N LEU A 197 7.77 16.15 -6.54
CA LEU A 197 8.04 14.70 -6.56
C LEU A 197 9.20 14.32 -5.63
N LEU A 198 10.26 15.12 -5.63
CA LEU A 198 11.40 14.93 -4.72
C LEU A 198 11.09 15.31 -3.25
N GLY A 199 9.93 15.93 -2.99
CA GLY A 199 9.55 16.43 -1.68
C GLY A 199 10.41 17.62 -1.23
N MET A 200 10.87 18.44 -2.19
CA MET A 200 11.77 19.56 -1.96
C MET A 200 11.10 20.89 -2.31
N ALA A 201 11.58 21.98 -1.73
CA ALA A 201 11.22 23.32 -2.17
C ALA A 201 12.24 23.80 -3.22
N GLU A 202 11.82 24.70 -4.10
CA GLU A 202 12.74 25.35 -5.06
C GLU A 202 13.87 26.09 -4.33
N SER A 203 13.58 26.66 -3.15
CA SER A 203 14.57 27.33 -2.30
C SER A 203 15.54 26.38 -1.59
N SER A 204 15.35 25.06 -1.68
CA SER A 204 16.23 24.10 -1.04
C SER A 204 17.62 24.10 -1.69
N SER A 205 18.65 23.89 -0.88
CA SER A 205 20.03 23.82 -1.36
C SER A 205 20.29 22.55 -2.19
N ASP A 206 21.28 22.60 -3.06
CA ASP A 206 21.70 21.45 -3.88
C ASP A 206 22.08 20.22 -3.04
N GLN A 207 22.63 20.46 -1.84
CA GLN A 207 22.96 19.39 -0.91
C GLN A 207 21.70 18.70 -0.37
N GLU A 208 20.65 19.46 -0.08
CA GLU A 208 19.36 18.93 0.36
C GLU A 208 18.69 18.13 -0.75
N VAL A 209 18.67 18.66 -1.99
CA VAL A 209 18.15 17.94 -3.17
C VAL A 209 18.90 16.62 -3.38
N LYS A 210 20.24 16.62 -3.34
CA LYS A 210 21.06 15.39 -3.44
C LYS A 210 20.83 14.41 -2.29
N ARG A 211 20.50 14.89 -1.09
CA ARG A 211 20.15 14.03 0.06
C ARG A 211 18.77 13.41 -0.11
N ALA A 212 17.79 14.20 -0.54
CA ALA A 212 16.43 13.73 -0.79
C ALA A 212 16.39 12.68 -1.90
N TYR A 213 17.03 12.94 -3.03
CA TYR A 213 17.16 11.96 -4.12
C TYR A 213 17.77 10.64 -3.64
N ARG A 214 18.89 10.67 -2.90
CA ARG A 214 19.51 9.43 -2.36
C ARG A 214 18.61 8.70 -1.37
N LYS A 215 17.85 9.43 -0.55
CA LYS A 215 16.88 8.86 0.39
C LYS A 215 15.75 8.16 -0.37
N LEU A 216 15.13 8.84 -1.34
CA LEU A 216 14.06 8.28 -2.17
C LEU A 216 14.53 7.05 -2.94
N MET A 217 15.72 7.10 -3.57
CA MET A 217 16.30 5.94 -4.22
C MET A 217 16.55 4.79 -3.23
N ASN A 218 16.97 5.07 -2.00
CA ASN A 218 17.13 4.01 -0.99
C ASN A 218 15.80 3.39 -0.54
N GLU A 219 14.72 4.16 -0.54
CA GLU A 219 13.37 3.72 -0.20
C GLU A 219 12.72 2.91 -1.33
N HIS A 220 12.93 3.31 -2.59
CA HIS A 220 12.24 2.74 -3.75
C HIS A 220 13.10 1.80 -4.62
N HIS A 221 14.37 1.57 -4.29
CA HIS A 221 15.20 0.68 -5.10
C HIS A 221 14.64 -0.76 -5.09
N PRO A 222 14.44 -1.38 -6.26
CA PRO A 222 13.85 -2.72 -6.40
C PRO A 222 14.55 -3.77 -5.52
N ASP A 223 15.87 -3.89 -5.65
CA ASP A 223 16.65 -4.89 -4.90
C ASP A 223 16.60 -4.69 -3.38
N LYS A 224 16.58 -3.43 -2.92
CA LYS A 224 16.50 -3.12 -1.49
C LYS A 224 15.13 -3.46 -0.94
N LEU A 225 14.07 -3.21 -1.70
CA LEU A 225 12.72 -3.55 -1.31
C LEU A 225 12.51 -5.07 -1.21
N VAL A 226 13.05 -5.85 -2.17
CA VAL A 226 13.01 -7.32 -2.09
C VAL A 226 13.79 -7.83 -0.89
N ALA A 227 14.99 -7.30 -0.62
CA ALA A 227 15.76 -7.66 0.57
C ALA A 227 15.00 -7.36 1.87
N LYS A 228 14.14 -6.33 1.86
CA LYS A 228 13.27 -5.97 2.99
C LYS A 228 11.96 -6.76 3.04
N GLY A 229 11.71 -7.67 2.08
CA GLY A 229 10.58 -8.59 2.10
C GLY A 229 9.39 -8.18 1.23
N LEU A 230 9.60 -7.27 0.27
CA LEU A 230 8.65 -7.02 -0.80
C LEU A 230 8.59 -8.25 -1.73
N PRO A 231 7.38 -8.66 -2.18
CA PRO A 231 7.25 -9.69 -3.20
C PRO A 231 8.01 -9.33 -4.48
N LYS A 232 8.60 -10.32 -5.15
CA LYS A 232 9.39 -10.13 -6.39
C LYS A 232 8.52 -9.61 -7.54
N GLU A 233 7.24 -9.89 -7.49
CA GLU A 233 6.20 -9.46 -8.39
C GLU A 233 6.05 -7.93 -8.39
N MET A 234 6.46 -7.26 -7.31
CA MET A 234 6.40 -5.80 -7.20
C MET A 234 7.63 -5.09 -7.77
N MET A 235 8.58 -5.85 -8.33
CA MET A 235 9.83 -5.30 -8.85
C MET A 235 9.59 -4.29 -9.98
N GLU A 236 8.63 -4.57 -10.86
CA GLU A 236 8.29 -3.64 -11.94
C GLU A 236 7.75 -2.31 -11.40
N LEU A 237 6.90 -2.36 -10.37
CA LEU A 237 6.35 -1.17 -9.72
C LEU A 237 7.46 -0.34 -9.06
N ALA A 238 8.36 -1.00 -8.32
CA ALA A 238 9.53 -0.36 -7.72
C ALA A 238 10.47 0.25 -8.77
N ASN A 239 10.70 -0.44 -9.89
CA ASN A 239 11.53 0.05 -11.00
C ASN A 239 10.98 1.32 -11.61
N ARG A 240 9.67 1.36 -11.91
CA ARG A 240 9.02 2.56 -12.46
C ARG A 240 9.15 3.73 -11.49
N LYS A 241 8.88 3.49 -10.20
CA LYS A 241 9.00 4.53 -9.19
C LYS A 241 10.42 5.09 -9.09
N ALA A 242 11.43 4.22 -9.12
CA ALA A 242 12.83 4.62 -9.12
C ALA A 242 13.20 5.43 -10.38
N GLN A 243 12.64 5.07 -11.54
CA GLN A 243 12.83 5.81 -12.78
C GLN A 243 12.20 7.22 -12.70
N ASP A 244 11.01 7.35 -12.15
CA ASP A 244 10.33 8.65 -12.00
C ASP A 244 11.13 9.58 -11.06
N ILE A 245 11.66 9.03 -9.97
CA ILE A 245 12.56 9.75 -9.05
C ILE A 245 13.84 10.20 -9.78
N GLN A 246 14.42 9.33 -10.61
CA GLN A 246 15.60 9.65 -11.40
C GLN A 246 15.33 10.79 -12.38
N LEU A 247 14.23 10.71 -13.14
CA LEU A 247 13.86 11.72 -14.12
C LEU A 247 13.58 13.09 -13.47
N ALA A 248 12.90 13.12 -12.33
CA ALA A 248 12.69 14.35 -11.57
C ALA A 248 14.00 14.96 -11.08
N TYR A 249 14.91 14.14 -10.55
CA TYR A 249 16.23 14.60 -10.14
C TYR A 249 17.05 15.13 -11.32
N ASP A 250 17.04 14.44 -12.46
CA ASP A 250 17.76 14.89 -13.66
C ASP A 250 17.20 16.21 -14.20
N ARG A 251 15.88 16.41 -14.12
CA ARG A 251 15.24 17.69 -14.46
C ARG A 251 15.71 18.82 -13.56
N VAL A 252 15.70 18.63 -12.25
CA VAL A 252 16.20 19.61 -11.27
C VAL A 252 17.70 19.86 -11.44
N LYS A 253 18.46 18.80 -11.69
CA LYS A 253 19.91 18.87 -11.92
C LYS A 253 20.23 19.73 -13.15
N SER A 254 19.51 19.50 -14.26
CA SER A 254 19.68 20.25 -15.49
C SER A 254 19.29 21.71 -15.33
N ASP A 255 18.19 21.97 -14.63
CA ASP A 255 17.67 23.33 -14.39
C ASP A 255 18.64 24.19 -13.58
N ARG A 256 19.24 23.60 -12.55
CA ARG A 256 20.22 24.26 -11.66
C ARG A 256 21.66 24.26 -12.17
N GLY A 257 21.96 23.56 -13.27
CA GLY A 257 23.34 23.35 -13.73
C GLY A 257 24.22 22.57 -12.74
N MET A 258 23.61 21.68 -11.95
CA MET A 258 24.32 20.85 -10.96
C MET A 258 25.21 19.82 -11.65
N ARG A 259 26.42 19.60 -11.10
CA ARG A 259 27.30 18.50 -11.51
C ARG A 259 26.98 17.19 -10.78
#